data_AF-A0A7S0P2Q0-F1
#
_entry.id   AF-A0A7S0P2Q0-F1
#
_cell.length_a   1.000
_cell.length_b   1.000
_cell.length_c   1.000
_cell.angle_alpha   90.00
_cell.angle_beta   90.00
_cell.angle_gamma   90.00
#
_symmetry.space_group_name_H-M   'P 1'
#
loop_
_entity.id
_entity.type
_entity.pdbx_description
1 polymer ?
#
loop_
_entity_poly.entity_id
_entity_poly.type
_entity_poly.pdbx_seq_one_letter_code
_entity_poly.pdbx_strand_id
1 'polypeptide(L)'
;PFQAKGAPTSLSEGVLSPASAPRAGELFHRSPSSREMEARLWQVSQTLKRDNFWADLAQPIDEALDRLAQADASSEPETSRTQREEARLLLTDAHDVFRRAADRGYFVEEERVVSAALDALTRTGSLATHSPVALEAEASALLEALQRTAGQRQQHRQQSAAAHAEKFGQQALSAC
;
A
#
# COMPACT_ATOMS: atom_id res chain seq x y z
N PRO A 1 51.57 -51.14 8.57
CA PRO A 1 51.05 -52.53 8.70
C PRO A 1 49.69 -52.52 9.42
N PHE A 2 48.51 -52.74 8.82
CA PHE A 2 48.09 -53.61 7.71
C PHE A 2 47.01 -52.92 6.85
N GLN A 3 46.99 -53.24 5.55
CA GLN A 3 45.88 -53.00 4.61
C GLN A 3 44.95 -54.24 4.56
N ALA A 4 43.66 -54.04 4.31
CA ALA A 4 42.79 -54.79 3.37
C ALA A 4 41.32 -54.32 3.56
N LYS A 5 40.71 -53.61 2.60
CA LYS A 5 39.96 -54.08 1.41
C LYS A 5 38.56 -54.61 1.72
N GLY A 6 37.54 -53.98 1.11
CA GLY A 6 36.25 -54.62 0.82
C GLY A 6 35.05 -53.69 0.72
N ALA A 7 34.87 -53.03 -0.44
CA ALA A 7 33.54 -52.67 -0.94
C ALA A 7 33.08 -53.78 -1.91
N PRO A 8 31.77 -54.02 -2.08
CA PRO A 8 31.12 -53.48 -3.27
C PRO A 8 29.64 -53.03 -3.12
N THR A 9 29.33 -52.07 -3.99
CA THR A 9 28.08 -51.55 -4.55
C THR A 9 26.96 -52.59 -4.77
N SER A 10 25.67 -52.27 -4.51
CA SER A 10 24.65 -52.06 -5.57
C SER A 10 23.19 -51.92 -5.06
N LEU A 11 22.61 -50.83 -5.54
CA LEU A 11 21.21 -50.45 -5.85
C LEU A 11 20.05 -51.44 -5.59
N SER A 12 19.01 -50.91 -4.95
CA SER A 12 17.61 -51.19 -5.34
C SER A 12 16.81 -49.90 -5.22
N GLU A 13 16.32 -49.43 -6.37
CA GLU A 13 15.27 -48.42 -6.50
C GLU A 13 13.96 -48.91 -5.86
N GLY A 14 13.19 -47.96 -5.33
CA GLY A 14 11.88 -48.20 -4.74
C GLY A 14 11.18 -46.89 -4.43
N VAL A 15 10.65 -46.28 -5.48
CA VAL A 15 9.87 -45.03 -5.52
C VAL A 15 8.60 -45.14 -4.66
N LEU A 16 8.28 -44.08 -3.90
CA LEU A 16 6.99 -43.34 -3.88
C LEU A 16 6.72 -42.69 -2.51
N SER A 17 6.79 -41.36 -2.48
CA SER A 17 6.00 -40.50 -1.59
C SER A 17 4.49 -40.80 -1.75
N PRO A 18 3.66 -40.54 -0.73
CA PRO A 18 2.92 -39.27 -0.79
C PRO A 18 2.61 -38.61 0.58
N ALA A 19 2.23 -37.32 0.46
CA ALA A 19 1.35 -36.54 1.35
C ALA A 19 1.92 -36.08 2.70
N SER A 20 2.34 -34.82 2.80
CA SER A 20 1.48 -33.64 3.04
C SER A 20 0.94 -33.56 4.47
N ALA A 21 1.66 -32.80 5.29
CA ALA A 21 1.06 -31.92 6.29
C ALA A 21 1.82 -30.58 6.25
N PRO A 22 1.21 -29.49 5.75
CA PRO A 22 1.84 -28.17 5.78
C PRO A 22 1.95 -27.64 7.20
N ARG A 23 3.07 -26.95 7.43
CA ARG A 23 3.52 -26.32 8.67
C ARG A 23 2.43 -25.45 9.30
N ALA A 24 2.21 -25.63 10.60
CA ALA A 24 1.42 -24.74 11.41
C ALA A 24 2.04 -23.34 11.42
N GLY A 25 1.40 -22.40 10.72
CA GLY A 25 0.97 -21.14 11.33
C GLY A 25 2.03 -20.09 11.66
N GLU A 26 3.09 -19.92 10.86
CA GLU A 26 3.68 -18.58 10.76
C GLU A 26 2.76 -17.72 9.89
N LEU A 27 1.75 -17.14 10.55
CA LEU A 27 1.00 -15.99 10.06
C LEU A 27 1.97 -14.81 9.93
N PHE A 28 2.75 -14.81 8.85
CA PHE A 28 3.61 -13.70 8.50
C PHE A 28 2.73 -12.52 8.11
N HIS A 29 2.53 -11.62 9.05
CA HIS A 29 1.99 -10.29 8.84
C HIS A 29 2.87 -9.60 7.77
N ARG A 30 2.36 -9.53 6.53
CA ARG A 30 3.05 -8.92 5.39
C ARG A 30 3.06 -7.40 5.57
N SER A 31 4.24 -6.80 5.72
CA SER A 31 4.42 -5.34 5.72
C SER A 31 4.53 -4.80 4.29
N PRO A 32 3.89 -3.65 3.98
CA PRO A 32 3.88 -3.06 2.63
C PRO A 32 5.22 -2.38 2.28
N SER A 33 5.59 -2.38 1.00
CA SER A 33 6.71 -1.61 0.44
C SER A 33 6.49 -0.08 0.55
N SER A 34 7.53 0.75 0.36
CA SER A 34 7.42 2.23 0.47
C SER A 34 6.25 2.79 -0.30
N ARG A 35 6.16 2.44 -1.59
CA ARG A 35 5.11 2.93 -2.48
C ARG A 35 3.74 2.39 -2.12
N GLU A 36 3.67 1.17 -1.60
CA GLU A 36 2.40 0.60 -1.12
C GLU A 36 1.95 1.29 0.17
N MET A 37 2.86 1.64 1.07
CA MET A 37 2.54 2.39 2.28
C MET A 37 2.11 3.82 1.95
N GLU A 38 2.83 4.49 1.05
CA GLU A 38 2.45 5.81 0.52
C GLU A 38 1.07 5.76 -0.14
N ALA A 39 0.79 4.73 -0.95
CA ALA A 39 -0.51 4.55 -1.58
C ALA A 39 -1.63 4.30 -0.55
N ARG A 40 -1.34 3.57 0.53
CA ARG A 40 -2.30 3.36 1.63
C ARG A 40 -2.59 4.64 2.39
N LEU A 41 -1.57 5.41 2.75
CA LEU A 41 -1.73 6.73 3.38
C LEU A 41 -2.51 7.68 2.47
N TRP A 42 -2.20 7.70 1.17
CA TRP A 42 -2.94 8.47 0.20
C TRP A 42 -4.41 8.03 0.13
N GLN A 43 -4.70 6.73 0.14
CA GLN A 43 -6.06 6.21 0.15
C GLN A 43 -6.82 6.59 1.43
N VAL A 44 -6.17 6.61 2.58
CA VAL A 44 -6.76 7.11 3.85
C VAL A 44 -7.16 8.58 3.68
N SER A 45 -6.25 9.44 3.21
CA SER A 45 -6.55 10.86 2.93
C SER A 45 -7.74 11.01 1.98
N GLN A 46 -7.78 10.26 0.87
CA GLN A 46 -8.89 10.35 -0.08
C GLN A 46 -10.22 9.87 0.50
N THR A 47 -10.20 8.88 1.38
CA THR A 47 -11.40 8.39 2.07
C THR A 47 -11.94 9.47 3.01
N LEU A 48 -11.07 10.09 3.80
CA LEU A 48 -11.42 11.17 4.71
C LEU A 48 -11.96 12.40 3.96
N LYS A 49 -11.34 12.79 2.83
CA LYS A 49 -11.82 13.91 2.01
C LYS A 49 -13.20 13.70 1.38
N ARG A 50 -13.58 12.45 1.12
CA ARG A 50 -14.91 12.12 0.56
C ARG A 50 -16.01 12.29 1.59
N ASP A 51 -15.67 12.06 2.86
CA ASP A 51 -16.54 12.35 3.97
C ASP A 51 -16.29 13.78 4.44
N ASN A 52 -17.03 14.75 3.87
CA ASN A 52 -16.85 16.19 4.13
C ASN A 52 -16.77 16.54 5.63
N PHE A 53 -17.34 15.72 6.51
CA PHE A 53 -17.28 15.92 7.95
C PHE A 53 -15.87 15.69 8.54
N TRP A 54 -15.07 14.83 7.92
CA TRP A 54 -13.73 14.44 8.37
C TRP A 54 -12.60 14.91 7.44
N ALA A 55 -12.91 15.75 6.45
CA ALA A 55 -11.94 16.19 5.45
C ALA A 55 -10.70 16.86 6.07
N ASP A 56 -10.86 17.59 7.17
CA ASP A 56 -9.75 18.24 7.88
C ASP A 56 -8.74 17.24 8.46
N LEU A 57 -9.16 15.99 8.74
CA LEU A 57 -8.26 14.93 9.21
C LEU A 57 -7.32 14.42 8.11
N ALA A 58 -7.60 14.71 6.85
CA ALA A 58 -6.75 14.31 5.73
C ALA A 58 -5.51 15.22 5.59
N GLN A 59 -5.61 16.49 6.00
CA GLN A 59 -4.56 17.49 5.84
C GLN A 59 -3.19 17.05 6.40
N PRO A 60 -3.06 16.58 7.67
CA PRO A 60 -1.76 16.17 8.19
C PRO A 60 -1.15 14.98 7.44
N ILE A 61 -1.99 14.09 6.89
CA ILE A 61 -1.52 12.96 6.07
C ILE A 61 -1.01 13.46 4.72
N ASP A 62 -1.71 14.37 4.05
CA ASP A 62 -1.25 14.95 2.79
C ASP A 62 0.05 15.71 2.96
N GLU A 63 0.13 16.57 3.98
CA GLU A 63 1.35 17.32 4.28
C GLU A 63 2.50 16.36 4.55
N ALA A 64 2.30 15.28 5.31
CA ALA A 64 3.34 14.28 5.53
C ALA A 64 3.82 13.62 4.23
N LEU A 65 2.91 13.28 3.31
CA LEU A 65 3.27 12.73 2.01
C LEU A 65 4.07 13.72 1.16
N ASP A 66 3.69 14.99 1.17
CA ASP A 66 4.42 16.05 0.46
C ASP A 66 5.83 16.24 1.03
N ARG A 67 5.97 16.19 2.37
CA ARG A 67 7.28 16.25 3.05
C ARG A 67 8.17 15.07 2.68
N LEU A 68 7.61 13.86 2.61
CA LEU A 68 8.36 12.68 2.16
C LEU A 68 8.79 12.80 0.69
N ALA A 69 7.92 13.30 -0.18
CA ALA A 69 8.27 13.56 -1.57
C ALA A 69 9.40 14.61 -1.71
N GLN A 70 9.36 15.67 -0.90
CA GLN A 70 10.44 16.67 -0.84
C GLN A 70 11.74 16.08 -0.31
N ALA A 71 11.66 15.20 0.69
CA ALA A 71 12.83 14.53 1.25
C ALA A 71 13.53 13.64 0.22
N ASP A 72 12.76 12.94 -0.62
CA ASP A 72 13.27 12.06 -1.65
C ASP A 72 13.76 12.82 -2.90
N ALA A 73 13.21 14.00 -3.17
CA ALA A 73 13.67 14.89 -4.23
C ALA A 73 14.91 15.71 -3.85
N SER A 74 15.20 15.86 -2.55
CA SER A 74 16.32 16.66 -2.07
C SER A 74 17.65 15.92 -2.24
N SER A 75 18.63 16.57 -2.86
CA SER A 75 20.02 16.10 -2.93
C SER A 75 20.83 16.43 -1.68
N GLU A 76 20.30 17.26 -0.78
CA GLU A 76 20.97 17.67 0.45
C GLU A 76 20.53 16.77 1.62
N PRO A 77 21.48 16.05 2.27
CA PRO A 77 21.13 15.10 3.33
C PRO A 77 20.43 15.71 4.54
N GLU A 78 20.82 16.93 4.94
CA GLU A 78 20.22 17.61 6.09
C GLU A 78 18.78 18.05 5.80
N THR A 79 18.54 18.58 4.61
CA THR A 79 17.20 18.93 4.12
C THR A 79 16.32 17.68 4.03
N SER A 80 16.82 16.58 3.44
CA SER A 80 16.09 15.30 3.38
C SER A 80 15.71 14.77 4.77
N ARG A 81 16.65 14.80 5.72
CA ARG A 81 16.41 14.37 7.11
C ARG A 81 15.36 15.24 7.81
N THR A 82 15.44 16.56 7.62
CA THR A 82 14.51 17.52 8.22
C THR A 82 13.09 17.28 7.73
N GLN A 83 12.92 17.12 6.41
CA GLN A 83 11.63 16.84 5.80
C GLN A 83 11.04 15.48 6.28
N ARG A 84 11.87 14.45 6.45
CA ARG A 84 11.44 13.16 7.03
C ARG A 84 11.02 13.27 8.50
N GLU A 85 11.70 14.09 9.29
CA GLU A 85 11.32 14.34 10.68
C GLU A 85 9.99 15.11 10.76
N GLU A 86 9.81 16.13 9.92
CA GLU A 86 8.54 16.86 9.82
C GLU A 86 7.38 15.94 9.41
N ALA A 87 7.58 15.07 8.42
CA ALA A 87 6.59 14.06 8.05
C ALA A 87 6.23 13.13 9.21
N ARG A 88 7.23 12.72 10.01
CA ARG A 88 7.00 11.88 11.19
C ARG A 88 6.16 12.61 12.25
N LEU A 89 6.43 13.89 12.50
CA LEU A 89 5.65 14.69 13.46
C LEU A 89 4.19 14.80 13.02
N LEU A 90 3.95 15.13 11.75
CA LEU A 90 2.59 15.22 11.19
C LEU A 90 1.82 13.90 11.30
N LEU A 91 2.48 12.78 10.98
CA LEU A 91 1.85 11.45 11.13
C LEU A 91 1.64 11.07 12.60
N THR A 92 2.47 11.56 13.52
CA THR A 92 2.30 11.34 14.97
C THR A 92 1.04 12.03 15.46
N ASP A 93 0.84 13.28 15.08
CA ASP A 93 -0.36 14.04 15.42
C ASP A 93 -1.62 13.38 14.84
N ALA A 94 -1.56 12.94 13.57
CA ALA A 94 -2.65 12.20 12.93
C ALA A 94 -2.94 10.87 13.66
N HIS A 95 -1.89 10.12 14.03
CA HIS A 95 -2.02 8.86 14.76
C HIS A 95 -2.71 9.05 16.11
N ASP A 96 -2.34 10.08 16.86
CA ASP A 96 -2.95 10.36 18.17
C ASP A 96 -4.43 10.75 18.08
N VAL A 97 -4.86 11.35 16.98
CA VAL A 97 -6.28 11.61 16.70
C VAL A 97 -7.00 10.31 16.36
N PHE A 98 -6.45 9.52 15.42
CA PHE A 98 -7.08 8.25 15.02
C PHE A 98 -7.12 7.24 16.16
N ARG A 99 -6.08 7.15 17.00
CA ARG A 99 -6.04 6.30 18.18
C ARG A 99 -7.17 6.62 19.16
N ARG A 100 -7.36 7.91 19.48
CA ARG A 100 -8.47 8.35 20.35
C ARG A 100 -9.85 8.08 19.75
N ALA A 101 -9.98 8.07 18.43
CA ALA A 101 -11.21 7.73 17.74
C ALA A 101 -11.42 6.19 17.65
N ALA A 102 -10.34 5.43 17.50
CA ALA A 102 -10.32 3.97 17.48
C ALA A 102 -10.74 3.37 18.82
N ASP A 103 -10.37 4.00 19.94
CA ASP A 103 -10.87 3.66 21.28
C ASP A 103 -12.41 3.72 21.39
N ARG A 104 -13.06 4.46 20.48
CA ARG A 104 -14.52 4.60 20.37
C ARG A 104 -15.12 3.80 19.20
N GLY A 105 -14.30 3.00 18.51
CA GLY A 105 -14.70 2.17 17.37
C GLY A 105 -14.66 2.85 16.00
N TYR A 106 -14.11 4.06 15.88
CA TYR A 106 -13.99 4.78 14.61
C TYR A 106 -12.55 4.71 14.07
N PHE A 107 -12.39 4.72 12.75
CA PHE A 107 -11.07 4.87 12.11
C PHE A 107 -10.00 3.83 12.49
N VAL A 108 -10.40 2.59 12.80
CA VAL A 108 -9.49 1.53 13.24
C VAL A 108 -8.48 1.15 12.16
N GLU A 109 -8.89 1.14 10.89
CA GLU A 109 -8.00 0.78 9.78
C GLU A 109 -7.05 1.94 9.44
N GLU A 110 -7.53 3.17 9.52
CA GLU A 110 -6.73 4.38 9.35
C GLU A 110 -5.66 4.50 10.45
N GLU A 111 -6.02 4.24 11.71
CA GLU A 111 -5.08 4.18 12.84
C GLU A 111 -3.97 3.15 12.58
N ARG A 112 -4.33 1.94 12.13
CA ARG A 112 -3.36 0.88 11.80
C ARG A 112 -2.42 1.28 10.68
N VAL A 113 -2.93 1.91 9.62
CA VAL A 113 -2.11 2.35 8.48
C VAL A 113 -1.13 3.43 8.92
N VAL A 114 -1.59 4.44 9.66
CA VAL A 114 -0.74 5.52 10.14
C VAL A 114 0.28 5.01 11.16
N SER A 115 -0.12 4.12 12.07
CA SER A 115 0.79 3.47 13.03
C SER A 115 1.90 2.70 12.31
N ALA A 116 1.55 1.89 11.30
CA ALA A 116 2.54 1.13 10.54
C ALA A 116 3.52 2.05 9.76
N ALA A 117 3.04 3.20 9.27
CA ALA A 117 3.89 4.18 8.61
C ALA A 117 4.87 4.85 9.59
N LEU A 118 4.41 5.21 10.79
CA LEU A 118 5.26 5.75 11.85
C LEU A 118 6.34 4.75 12.29
N ASP A 119 5.97 3.48 12.44
CA ASP A 119 6.93 2.42 12.77
C ASP A 119 8.01 2.28 11.70
N ALA A 120 7.63 2.34 10.42
CA ALA A 120 8.59 2.31 9.31
C ALA A 120 9.55 3.52 9.37
N LEU A 121 9.01 4.73 9.47
CA LEU A 121 9.81 5.96 9.54
C LEU A 121 10.74 5.97 10.75
N THR A 122 10.30 5.49 11.91
CA THR A 122 11.10 5.47 13.14
C THR A 122 12.25 4.46 13.03
N ARG A 123 12.02 3.32 12.39
CA ARG A 123 13.02 2.24 12.31
C ARG A 123 14.04 2.43 11.19
N THR A 124 13.61 2.89 10.03
CA THR A 124 14.47 2.94 8.83
C THR A 124 14.68 4.36 8.31
N GLY A 125 13.98 5.36 8.87
CA GLY A 125 14.01 6.72 8.35
C GLY A 125 13.35 6.85 6.97
N SER A 126 12.60 5.84 6.53
CA SER A 126 11.94 5.80 5.22
C SER A 126 10.69 4.92 5.30
N LEU A 127 9.73 5.15 4.40
CA LEU A 127 8.62 4.21 4.23
C LEU A 127 9.07 2.92 3.51
N ALA A 128 10.26 2.91 2.90
CA ALA A 128 10.86 1.72 2.33
C ALA A 128 11.30 0.75 3.43
N THR A 129 10.48 -0.27 3.67
CA THR A 129 10.93 -1.46 4.39
C THR A 129 11.70 -2.37 3.42
N HIS A 130 12.94 -2.70 3.76
CA HIS A 130 13.69 -3.75 3.06
C HIS A 130 13.04 -5.11 3.37
N SER A 131 12.52 -5.79 2.33
CA SER A 131 11.83 -7.08 2.43
C SER A 131 12.66 -8.23 1.86
N PRO A 132 12.67 -9.43 2.46
CA PRO A 132 13.21 -10.62 1.81
C PRO A 132 12.21 -11.21 0.80
N VAL A 133 12.55 -11.05 -0.48
CA VAL A 133 12.42 -11.98 -1.62
C VAL A 133 11.31 -13.04 -1.55
N ALA A 134 10.09 -12.68 -1.99
CA ALA A 134 9.22 -13.51 -2.84
C ALA A 134 7.82 -12.87 -2.89
N LEU A 135 7.47 -12.13 -3.96
CA LEU A 135 6.08 -11.90 -4.44
C LEU A 135 6.01 -10.85 -5.58
N GLU A 136 6.76 -11.03 -6.67
CA GLU A 136 6.59 -10.20 -7.88
C GLU A 136 5.25 -10.46 -8.62
N ALA A 137 4.52 -11.54 -8.29
CA ALA A 137 3.34 -11.97 -9.06
C ALA A 137 2.01 -11.27 -8.67
N GLU A 138 1.84 -10.84 -7.41
CA GLU A 138 0.56 -10.24 -6.94
C GLU A 138 0.52 -8.71 -7.14
N ALA A 139 1.68 -8.03 -7.16
CA ALA A 139 1.77 -6.58 -7.37
C ALA A 139 1.32 -6.15 -8.79
N SER A 140 1.61 -6.98 -9.79
CA SER A 140 1.13 -6.77 -11.16
C SER A 140 -0.39 -6.84 -11.25
N ALA A 141 -1.05 -7.72 -10.49
CA ALA A 141 -2.50 -7.86 -10.51
C ALA A 141 -3.22 -6.64 -9.90
N LEU A 142 -2.65 -6.04 -8.85
CA LEU A 142 -3.22 -4.85 -8.21
C LEU A 142 -3.04 -3.59 -9.08
N LEU A 143 -1.87 -3.43 -9.69
CA LEU A 143 -1.62 -2.34 -10.66
C LEU A 143 -2.51 -2.46 -11.90
N GLU A 144 -2.71 -3.67 -12.42
CA GLU A 144 -3.65 -3.91 -13.52
C GLU A 144 -5.12 -3.65 -13.12
N ALA A 145 -5.51 -3.96 -11.88
CA ALA A 145 -6.85 -3.65 -11.39
C ALA A 145 -7.07 -2.13 -11.29
N LEU A 146 -6.05 -1.38 -10.86
CA LEU A 146 -6.09 0.09 -10.80
C LEU A 146 -6.14 0.72 -12.20
N GLN A 147 -5.36 0.22 -13.17
CA GLN A 147 -5.42 0.69 -14.55
C GLN A 147 -6.77 0.39 -15.22
N ARG A 148 -7.34 -0.81 -15.00
CA ARG A 148 -8.68 -1.15 -15.50
C ARG A 148 -9.76 -0.24 -14.91
N THR A 149 -9.67 0.06 -13.63
CA THR A 149 -10.64 0.94 -12.95
C THR A 149 -10.52 2.39 -13.43
N ALA A 150 -9.30 2.88 -13.68
CA ALA A 150 -9.07 4.20 -14.26
C ALA A 150 -9.65 4.31 -15.69
N GLY A 151 -9.46 3.30 -16.53
CA GLY A 151 -10.02 3.23 -17.88
C GLY A 151 -11.55 3.22 -17.90
N GLN A 152 -12.19 2.47 -17.00
CA GLN A 152 -13.65 2.41 -16.89
C GLN A 152 -14.28 3.76 -16.47
N ARG A 153 -13.63 4.51 -15.57
CA ARG A 153 -14.10 5.84 -15.16
C ARG A 153 -14.02 6.85 -16.31
N GLN A 154 -13.02 6.74 -17.18
CA GLN A 154 -12.88 7.60 -18.34
C GLN A 154 -13.96 7.32 -19.40
N GLN A 155 -14.27 6.04 -19.66
CA GLN A 155 -15.38 5.66 -20.53
C GLN A 155 -16.74 6.13 -19.99
N HIS A 156 -16.98 5.97 -18.68
CA HIS A 156 -18.24 6.41 -18.07
C HIS A 156 -18.43 7.94 -18.17
N ARG A 157 -17.35 8.74 -17.99
CA ARG A 157 -17.42 10.20 -18.19
C ARG A 157 -17.72 10.60 -19.62
N GLN A 158 -17.15 9.91 -20.61
CA GLN A 158 -17.41 10.18 -22.03
C GLN A 158 -18.85 9.82 -22.41
N GLN A 159 -19.38 8.71 -21.90
CA GLN A 159 -20.77 8.31 -22.11
C GLN A 159 -21.75 9.26 -21.44
N SER A 160 -21.48 9.70 -20.21
CA SER A 160 -22.33 10.68 -19.52
C SER A 160 -22.30 12.05 -20.19
N ALA A 161 -21.15 12.48 -20.71
CA ALA A 161 -21.03 13.74 -21.43
C ALA A 161 -21.79 13.71 -22.77
N ALA A 162 -21.71 12.60 -23.51
CA ALA A 162 -22.44 12.41 -24.75
C ALA A 162 -23.97 12.38 -24.53
N ALA A 163 -24.45 11.65 -23.51
CA ALA A 163 -25.86 11.59 -23.17
C ALA A 163 -26.43 12.95 -22.72
N HIS A 164 -25.62 13.77 -22.04
CA HIS A 164 -26.03 15.11 -21.62
C HIS A 164 -26.12 16.08 -22.82
N ALA A 165 -25.18 16.00 -23.77
CA ALA A 165 -25.21 16.81 -24.99
C ALA A 165 -26.44 16.51 -25.87
N GLU A 166 -26.82 15.24 -25.97
CA GLU A 166 -27.98 14.81 -26.76
C GLU A 166 -29.31 15.30 -26.17
N LYS A 167 -29.42 15.27 -24.84
CA LYS A 167 -30.62 15.73 -24.12
C LYS A 167 -30.82 17.24 -24.23
N PHE A 168 -29.73 18.03 -24.19
CA PHE A 168 -29.79 19.48 -24.40
C PHE A 168 -30.06 19.85 -25.87
N GLY A 169 -29.54 19.10 -26.84
CA GLY A 169 -29.84 19.30 -28.26
C GLY A 169 -31.32 19.07 -28.62
N GLN A 170 -31.94 18.03 -28.05
CA GLN A 170 -33.37 17.75 -28.28
C GLN A 170 -34.29 18.78 -27.62
N GLN A 171 -33.91 19.32 -26.46
CA GLN A 171 -34.64 20.40 -25.81
C GLN A 171 -34.58 21.72 -26.60
N ALA A 172 -33.44 22.02 -27.23
CA ALA A 172 -33.30 23.19 -28.08
C ALA A 172 -34.13 23.10 -29.38
N LEU A 173 -34.27 21.90 -29.96
CA LEU A 173 -35.07 21.67 -31.17
C LEU A 173 -36.59 21.67 -30.92
N SER A 174 -37.02 21.42 -29.68
CA SER A 174 -38.44 21.40 -29.30
C SER A 174 -38.97 22.78 -28.86
N ALA A 175 -38.09 23.79 -28.76
CA ALA A 175 -38.40 25.15 -28.32
C ALA A 175 -38.44 26.18 -29.47
N CYS A 176 -38.29 25.72 -30.71
CA CYS A 176 -38.51 26.49 -31.95
C CYS A 176 -39.82 26.04 -32.62
#